data_AF-A0AAX2A7N6-F1
#
_entry.id   AF-A0AAX2A7N6-F1
#
_cell.length_a   1.000
_cell.length_b   1.000
_cell.length_c   1.000
_cell.angle_alpha   90.00
_cell.angle_beta   90.00
_cell.angle_gamma   90.00
#
_symmetry.space_group_name_H-M   'P 1'
#
loop_
_entity.id
_entity.type
_entity.pdbx_description
1 polymer ?
#
loop_
_entity_poly.entity_id
_entity_poly.type
_entity_poly.pdbx_seq_one_letter_code
_entity_poly.pdbx_strand_id
1 'polypeptide(L)' 'MKKLLLILAFSLTAFASENTFVNMKNCESIVLSKLTTLISCHQMDYLVEYRNIDDEEKDRIKKVTVVTPKSQVIIKNVGK' A
#
# COMPACT_ATOMS: atom_id res chain seq x y z
N MET A 1 13.92 43.78 -10.75
CA MET A 1 14.53 42.43 -10.62
C MET A 1 14.09 41.65 -9.37
N LYS A 2 13.76 42.29 -8.23
CA LYS A 2 13.30 41.60 -7.00
C LYS A 2 12.04 40.72 -7.13
N LYS A 3 11.12 41.04 -8.05
CA LYS A 3 9.86 40.28 -8.24
C LYS A 3 10.06 38.88 -8.84
N LEU A 4 11.13 38.67 -9.62
CA LEU A 4 11.40 37.40 -10.29
C LEU A 4 11.93 36.34 -9.30
N LEU A 5 12.65 36.78 -8.27
CA LEU A 5 13.10 35.95 -7.15
C LEU A 5 11.94 35.38 -6.32
N LEU A 6 10.87 36.15 -6.15
CA LEU A 6 9.68 35.70 -5.40
C LEU A 6 8.94 34.57 -6.13
N ILE A 7 8.83 34.66 -7.45
CA ILE A 7 8.14 33.65 -8.28
C ILE A 7 8.94 32.34 -8.29
N LEU A 8 10.27 32.44 -8.36
CA LEU A 8 11.14 31.27 -8.30
C LEU A 8 11.07 30.58 -6.93
N ALA A 9 11.03 31.34 -5.84
CA ALA A 9 10.88 30.80 -4.49
C ALA A 9 9.53 30.08 -4.27
N PHE A 10 8.45 30.59 -4.88
CA PHE A 10 7.12 29.97 -4.76
C PHE A 10 6.98 28.68 -5.60
N SER A 11 7.75 28.53 -6.67
CA SER A 11 7.72 27.32 -7.50
C SER A 11 8.35 26.08 -6.83
N LEU A 12 9.24 26.29 -5.85
CA LEU A 12 9.96 25.19 -5.18
C LEU A 12 9.11 24.48 -4.11
N THR A 13 8.04 25.09 -3.61
CA THR A 13 7.16 24.47 -2.58
C THR A 13 6.10 23.56 -3.20
N ALA A 14 5.81 23.69 -4.50
CA ALA A 14 4.81 22.90 -5.19
C ALA A 14 5.20 21.41 -5.37
N PHE A 15 6.49 21.09 -5.31
CA PHE A 15 6.99 19.72 -5.51
C PHE A 15 7.19 18.93 -4.20
N ALA A 16 6.88 19.51 -3.04
CA ALA A 16 7.12 18.87 -1.75
C ALA A 16 5.98 17.94 -1.27
N SER A 17 4.89 17.79 -2.03
CA SER A 17 3.68 17.07 -1.59
C SER A 17 3.54 15.64 -2.10
N GLU A 18 4.43 15.15 -2.98
CA GLU A 18 4.24 13.83 -3.62
C GLU A 18 4.81 12.65 -2.83
N ASN A 19 5.60 12.91 -1.78
CA ASN A 19 6.20 11.87 -0.95
C ASN A 19 5.68 11.91 0.50
N THR A 20 4.36 11.92 0.66
CA THR A 20 3.75 11.62 1.96
C THR A 20 3.98 10.13 2.23
N PHE A 21 5.04 9.81 2.98
CA PHE A 21 5.12 8.54 3.70
C PHE A 21 3.95 8.52 4.69
N VAL A 22 2.78 8.08 4.22
CA VAL A 22 1.57 7.95 5.03
C VAL A 22 1.91 7.02 6.18
N ASN A 23 1.78 7.51 7.40
CA ASN A 23 2.13 6.79 8.61
C ASN A 23 1.23 5.54 8.71
N MET A 24 1.72 4.37 8.29
CA MET A 24 0.95 3.10 8.21
C MET A 24 0.63 2.49 9.59
N LYS A 25 0.46 3.31 10.63
CA LYS A 25 0.27 2.86 12.01
C LYS A 25 -1.15 2.38 12.29
N ASN A 26 -2.14 2.87 11.55
CA ASN A 26 -3.55 2.53 11.74
C ASN A 26 -4.05 1.79 10.49
N CYS A 27 -4.01 0.46 10.54
CA CYS A 27 -4.58 -0.40 9.52
C CYS A 27 -5.72 -1.22 10.12
N GLU A 28 -6.80 -1.35 9.36
CA GLU A 28 -7.92 -2.22 9.70
C GLU A 28 -7.79 -3.53 8.93
N SER A 29 -8.19 -4.64 9.56
CA SER A 29 -8.11 -5.96 8.94
C SER A 29 -9.50 -6.60 8.92
N ILE A 30 -9.96 -6.98 7.74
CA ILE A 30 -11.24 -7.66 7.52
C ILE A 30 -10.97 -9.03 6.92
N VAL A 31 -11.42 -10.08 7.61
CA VAL A 31 -11.35 -11.45 7.10
C VAL A 31 -12.50 -11.65 6.10
N LEU A 32 -12.17 -11.82 4.83
CA LEU A 32 -13.16 -12.05 3.76
C LEU A 32 -13.52 -13.54 3.64
N SER A 33 -12.54 -14.42 3.86
CA SER A 33 -12.72 -15.87 3.84
C SER A 33 -11.65 -16.56 4.69
N LYS A 34 -11.75 -17.89 4.85
CA LYS A 34 -10.70 -18.69 5.51
C LYS A 34 -9.30 -18.53 4.88
N LEU A 35 -9.24 -18.14 3.60
CA LEU A 35 -8.01 -18.04 2.83
C LEU A 35 -7.75 -16.60 2.34
N THR A 36 -8.50 -15.61 2.82
CA THR A 36 -8.39 -14.24 2.30
C THR A 36 -8.68 -13.20 3.36
N THR A 37 -7.75 -12.25 3.51
CA THR A 37 -7.88 -11.08 4.40
C THR A 37 -7.61 -9.82 3.61
N LEU A 38 -8.43 -8.79 3.83
CA LEU A 38 -8.21 -7.45 3.36
C LEU A 38 -7.64 -6.61 4.51
N ILE A 39 -6.47 -6.02 4.31
CA ILE A 39 -5.84 -5.10 5.26
C ILE A 39 -5.89 -3.71 4.66
N SER A 40 -6.74 -2.83 5.18
CA SER A 40 -6.88 -1.45 4.72
C SER A 40 -5.99 -0.52 5.53
N CYS A 41 -5.08 0.18 4.87
CA CYS A 41 -4.16 1.15 5.46
C CYS A 41 -4.30 2.50 4.73
N HIS A 42 -5.14 3.40 5.26
CA HIS A 42 -5.36 4.74 4.70
C HIS A 42 -5.75 4.76 3.21
N GLN A 43 -4.78 4.95 2.30
CA GLN A 43 -4.99 5.07 0.85
C GLN A 43 -4.67 3.78 0.08
N MET A 44 -4.25 2.73 0.79
CA MET A 44 -3.83 1.47 0.19
C MET A 44 -4.47 0.30 0.92
N ASP A 45 -5.08 -0.60 0.15
CA ASP A 45 -5.61 -1.85 0.66
C ASP A 45 -4.69 -3.00 0.22
N TYR A 46 -4.44 -3.94 1.11
CA TYR A 46 -3.68 -5.16 0.83
C TYR A 46 -4.63 -6.33 0.86
N LEU A 47 -4.82 -6.96 -0.29
CA LEU A 47 -5.52 -8.23 -0.41
C LEU A 47 -4.51 -9.37 -0.23
N VAL A 48 -4.61 -10.05 0.90
CA VAL A 48 -3.73 -11.16 1.29
C VAL A 48 -4.46 -12.48 1.09
N GLU A 49 -3.90 -13.32 0.23
CA GLU A 49 -4.37 -14.68 -0.03
C GLU A 49 -3.46 -15.68 0.69
N TYR A 50 -4.06 -16.60 1.44
CA TYR A 50 -3.34 -17.62 2.21
C TYR A 50 -3.38 -19.01 1.56
N ARG A 51 -2.38 -19.84 1.89
CA ARG A 51 -2.33 -21.29 1.62
C ARG A 51 -3.17 -22.03 2.68
N ASN A 52 -3.65 -23.23 2.33
CA ASN A 52 -4.55 -23.99 3.20
C ASN A 52 -3.81 -24.52 4.46
N ILE A 53 -4.56 -24.74 5.55
CA ILE A 53 -4.07 -24.82 6.94
C ILE A 53 -3.32 -26.13 7.29
N ASP A 54 -3.19 -27.08 6.36
CA ASP A 54 -2.59 -28.38 6.64
C ASP A 54 -1.05 -28.38 6.70
N ASP A 55 -0.39 -27.29 6.33
CA ASP A 55 1.08 -27.18 6.38
C ASP A 55 1.56 -26.48 7.66
N GLU A 56 2.19 -27.26 8.54
CA GLU A 56 2.73 -26.91 9.85
C GLU A 56 3.86 -25.86 9.85
N GLU A 57 4.36 -25.41 8.68
CA GLU A 57 5.54 -24.54 8.59
C GLU A 57 5.31 -23.16 7.93
N LYS A 58 5.21 -22.17 8.82
CA LYS A 58 5.86 -20.85 8.83
C LYS A 58 5.70 -19.81 7.71
N ASP A 59 5.05 -20.02 6.56
CA ASP A 59 4.64 -18.86 5.73
C ASP A 59 3.35 -19.11 4.94
N ARG A 60 2.22 -18.76 5.56
CA ARG A 60 0.87 -19.01 5.03
C ARG A 60 0.50 -18.11 3.85
N ILE A 61 1.29 -17.09 3.50
CA ILE A 61 0.92 -16.10 2.49
C ILE A 61 1.27 -16.60 1.08
N LYS A 62 0.25 -16.90 0.28
CA LYS A 62 0.37 -17.27 -1.14
C LYS A 62 0.61 -16.04 -2.01
N LYS A 63 -0.19 -15.00 -1.82
CA LYS A 63 -0.19 -13.83 -2.70
C LYS A 63 -0.60 -12.58 -1.92
N VAL A 64 0.05 -11.46 -2.22
CA VAL A 64 -0.33 -10.14 -1.70
C VAL A 64 -0.51 -9.21 -2.88
N THR A 65 -1.69 -8.60 -2.97
CA THR A 65 -2.03 -7.61 -3.97
C THR A 65 -2.28 -6.28 -3.28
N VAL A 66 -1.57 -5.24 -3.67
CA VAL A 66 -1.87 -3.86 -3.29
C VAL A 66 -2.96 -3.35 -4.20
N VAL A 67 -4.03 -2.85 -3.62
CA VAL A 67 -5.19 -2.26 -4.27
C VAL A 67 -5.24 -0.80 -3.87
N THR A 68 -5.27 0.07 -4.86
CA THR A 68 -5.51 1.51 -4.69
C THR A 68 -6.70 1.91 -5.56
N PRO A 69 -7.28 3.11 -5.37
CA PRO A 69 -8.36 3.58 -6.24
C PRO A 69 -8.00 3.64 -7.73
N LYS A 70 -6.70 3.71 -8.06
CA LYS A 70 -6.20 3.89 -9.43
C LYS A 70 -5.63 2.61 -10.05
N SER A 71 -5.15 1.67 -9.24
CA SER A 71 -4.40 0.51 -9.75
C SER A 71 -4.38 -0.65 -8.76
N GLN A 72 -4.05 -1.83 -9.30
CA GLN A 72 -3.79 -3.03 -8.52
C GLN A 72 -2.45 -3.63 -8.93
N VAL A 73 -1.61 -3.97 -7.95
CA VAL A 73 -0.26 -4.50 -8.19
C VAL A 73 0.00 -5.68 -7.27
N ILE A 74 0.48 -6.78 -7.84
CA ILE A 74 0.88 -7.96 -7.06
C ILE A 74 2.31 -7.73 -6.56
N ILE A 75 2.51 -7.73 -5.25
CA ILE A 75 3.82 -7.47 -4.62
C ILE A 75 4.48 -8.75 -4.05
N LYS A 76 3.69 -9.80 -3.80
CA LYS A 76 4.18 -11.14 -3.46
C LYS A 76 3.32 -12.14 -4.20
N ASN A 77 3.95 -13.08 -4.87
CA ASN A 77 3.27 -14.23 -5.48
C ASN A 77 4.18 -15.43 -5.37
N VAL A 78 3.94 -16.26 -4.37
CA VAL A 78 4.64 -17.52 -4.17
C VAL A 78 3.86 -18.59 -4.92
N GLY A 79 3.74 -18.44 -6.25
CA GLY A 79 3.00 -19.36 -7.13
C GLY A 79 3.27 -20.84 -6.82
N LYS A 80 2.31 -21.70 -7.23
CA LYS A 80 2.20 -23.13 -6.88
C LYS A 80 3.52 -23.81 -6.50
#